data_AF-A0A141RPV0-F1
#
_entry.id   AF-A0A141RPV0-F1
#
_cell.length_a   1.000
_cell.length_b   1.000
_cell.length_c   1.000
_cell.angle_alpha   90.00
_cell.angle_beta   90.00
_cell.angle_gamma   90.00
#
_symmetry.space_group_name_H-M   'P 1'
#
loop_
_entity.id
_entity.type
_entity.pdbx_description
1 polymer ?
#
loop_
_entity_poly.entity_id
_entity_poly.type
_entity_poly.pdbx_seq_one_letter_code
_entity_poly.pdbx_strand_id
1 'polypeptide(L)'
;KKFKGIDVLITGHAHVGTPEPIKVNDTLIVSTDAYGTDIGKLVLDFNPQTKKIERYKGELITVFADEYKPDPKVQLKIDEWNARLKKITGQVIGSTTAHFTRSYGESSPVGNLIIDAMMAKVPDAVVGLQNSGGIRADFPQGNLTYGDVITTFPFNNDLVEMDLTGKDLTDLMIHATNLTNGILQVSKSVHVVYDSTKPLGKRLIKFTINNQPIDPTRIYRVATHSFCATGGDGFEAFLKGKNIKTINSTTSADSIIDYVKAHSPVKPDHEMRVTDVSAAK
;
A
#
# COMPACT_ATOMS: atom_id res chain seq x y z
N LYS A 1 -1.96 -26.98 -0.97
CA LYS A 1 -2.05 -28.36 -1.54
C LYS A 1 -1.09 -28.44 -2.72
N LYS A 2 -0.34 -29.55 -2.88
CA LYS A 2 0.43 -29.79 -4.11
C LYS A 2 -0.51 -30.39 -5.16
N PHE A 3 -0.58 -29.77 -6.34
CA PHE A 3 -1.43 -30.23 -7.44
C PHE A 3 -0.58 -31.06 -8.43
N LYS A 4 -1.22 -32.00 -9.12
CA LYS A 4 -0.61 -32.77 -10.23
C LYS A 4 -1.31 -32.40 -11.53
N GLY A 5 -0.60 -32.47 -12.65
CA GLY A 5 -1.17 -32.26 -13.99
C GLY A 5 -1.42 -30.80 -14.36
N ILE A 6 -0.66 -29.85 -13.79
CA ILE A 6 -0.66 -28.46 -14.23
C ILE A 6 0.57 -28.26 -15.11
N ASP A 7 0.37 -27.93 -16.38
CA ASP A 7 1.46 -27.67 -17.32
C ASP A 7 1.99 -26.23 -17.20
N VAL A 8 1.09 -25.26 -17.01
CA VAL A 8 1.43 -23.84 -16.87
C VAL A 8 0.61 -23.22 -15.74
N LEU A 9 1.28 -22.46 -14.88
CA LEU A 9 0.69 -21.65 -13.81
C LEU A 9 1.04 -20.19 -14.07
N ILE A 10 0.05 -19.42 -14.52
CA ILE A 10 0.16 -17.97 -14.64
C ILE A 10 -0.33 -17.37 -13.32
N THR A 11 0.55 -16.70 -12.60
CA THR A 11 0.23 -16.11 -11.28
C THR A 11 0.19 -14.59 -11.33
N GLY A 12 -0.55 -14.00 -10.39
CA GLY A 12 -0.60 -12.56 -10.12
C GLY A 12 -0.41 -12.28 -8.63
N HIS A 13 -0.91 -11.15 -8.15
CA HIS A 13 -0.88 -10.70 -6.73
C HIS A 13 0.47 -10.21 -6.21
N ALA A 14 1.57 -10.95 -6.41
CA ALA A 14 2.88 -10.58 -5.86
C ALA A 14 3.56 -9.40 -6.56
N HIS A 15 3.16 -9.11 -7.81
CA HIS A 15 3.82 -8.12 -8.68
C HIS A 15 5.32 -8.43 -8.87
N VAL A 16 5.64 -9.72 -9.10
CA VAL A 16 7.00 -10.19 -9.33
C VAL A 16 7.02 -10.93 -10.66
N GLY A 17 7.60 -10.28 -11.66
CA GLY A 17 7.81 -10.83 -12.99
C GLY A 17 8.77 -12.01 -12.97
N THR A 18 8.60 -12.89 -13.96
CA THR A 18 9.51 -14.02 -14.19
C THR A 18 10.23 -13.79 -15.52
N PRO A 19 11.45 -13.20 -15.53
CA PRO A 19 12.18 -12.94 -16.77
C PRO A 19 12.35 -14.22 -17.61
N GLU A 20 12.52 -15.36 -16.94
CA GLU A 20 12.41 -16.69 -17.52
C GLU A 20 11.36 -17.52 -16.76
N PRO A 21 10.64 -18.45 -17.41
CA PRO A 21 9.67 -19.32 -16.73
C PRO A 21 10.33 -20.17 -15.64
N ILE A 22 9.78 -20.12 -14.43
CA ILE A 22 10.26 -20.94 -13.30
C ILE A 22 9.67 -22.34 -13.44
N LYS A 23 10.51 -23.36 -13.61
CA LYS A 23 10.05 -24.74 -13.76
C LYS A 23 10.02 -25.47 -12.41
N VAL A 24 8.85 -26.00 -12.05
CA VAL A 24 8.64 -26.85 -10.86
C VAL A 24 8.00 -28.17 -11.30
N ASN A 25 8.79 -29.25 -11.30
CA ASN A 25 8.44 -30.51 -11.98
C ASN A 25 8.11 -30.24 -13.46
N ASP A 26 6.92 -30.61 -13.91
CA ASP A 26 6.44 -30.36 -15.28
C ASP A 26 5.69 -29.02 -15.42
N THR A 27 5.51 -28.26 -14.34
CA THR A 27 4.79 -26.98 -14.35
C THR A 27 5.71 -25.81 -14.65
N LEU A 28 5.35 -24.96 -15.60
CA LEU A 28 5.98 -23.67 -15.85
C LEU A 28 5.22 -22.56 -15.12
N ILE A 29 5.90 -21.83 -14.25
CA ILE A 29 5.34 -20.69 -13.51
C ILE A 29 5.79 -19.40 -14.18
N VAL A 30 4.83 -18.53 -14.53
CA VAL A 30 5.09 -17.23 -15.15
C VAL A 30 4.27 -16.11 -14.51
N SER A 31 4.82 -14.89 -14.49
CA SER A 31 4.16 -13.67 -14.00
C SER A 31 4.81 -12.39 -14.57
N THR A 32 4.23 -11.23 -14.26
CA THR A 32 4.64 -9.88 -14.71
C THR A 32 4.87 -8.95 -13.50
N ASP A 33 5.59 -7.84 -13.68
CA ASP A 33 5.88 -6.85 -12.61
C ASP A 33 4.71 -5.87 -12.34
N ALA A 34 3.51 -6.24 -12.80
CA ALA A 34 2.25 -5.48 -12.70
C ALA A 34 2.24 -4.15 -13.47
N TYR A 35 1.18 -3.35 -13.25
CA TYR A 35 0.97 -2.01 -13.81
C TYR A 35 1.06 -1.84 -15.33
N GLY A 36 1.14 -2.93 -16.08
CA GLY A 36 1.41 -2.90 -17.51
C GLY A 36 2.87 -2.54 -17.85
N THR A 37 3.79 -2.63 -16.88
CA THR A 37 5.22 -2.40 -17.08
C THR A 37 5.81 -3.37 -18.11
N ASP A 38 5.28 -4.59 -18.14
CA ASP A 38 5.70 -5.64 -19.06
C ASP A 38 4.54 -6.54 -19.49
N ILE A 39 4.75 -7.22 -20.61
CA ILE A 39 3.87 -8.25 -21.16
C ILE A 39 4.66 -9.57 -21.19
N GLY A 40 4.11 -10.59 -20.52
CA GLY A 40 4.64 -11.95 -20.60
C GLY A 40 4.21 -12.66 -21.89
N LYS A 41 5.17 -13.23 -22.62
CA LYS A 41 4.94 -14.05 -23.81
C LYS A 41 5.57 -15.43 -23.60
N LEU A 42 4.74 -16.47 -23.66
CA LEU A 42 5.17 -17.87 -23.53
C LEU A 42 4.81 -18.64 -24.80
N VAL A 43 5.82 -19.13 -25.51
CA VAL A 43 5.66 -19.98 -26.70
C VAL A 43 5.91 -21.42 -26.29
N LEU A 44 4.96 -22.31 -26.60
CA LEU A 44 5.00 -23.72 -26.21
C LEU A 44 5.02 -24.62 -27.45
N ASP A 45 5.88 -25.63 -27.41
CA ASP A 45 5.86 -26.76 -28.34
C ASP A 45 5.13 -27.92 -27.65
N PHE A 46 3.86 -28.12 -27.98
CA PHE A 46 2.98 -29.09 -27.35
C PHE A 46 2.75 -30.28 -28.26
N ASN A 47 3.06 -31.49 -27.77
CA ASN A 47 2.82 -32.73 -28.47
C ASN A 47 1.40 -33.24 -28.17
N PRO A 48 0.49 -33.30 -29.17
CA PRO A 48 -0.90 -33.69 -28.94
C PRO A 48 -1.09 -35.19 -28.68
N GLN A 49 -0.15 -36.04 -29.11
CA GLN A 49 -0.21 -37.49 -28.86
C GLN A 49 0.17 -37.82 -27.42
N THR A 50 1.26 -37.23 -26.91
CA THR A 50 1.73 -37.46 -25.54
C THR A 50 1.05 -36.55 -24.52
N LYS A 51 0.40 -35.48 -24.99
CA LYS A 51 -0.19 -34.39 -24.19
C LYS A 51 0.84 -33.73 -23.27
N LYS A 52 2.05 -33.49 -23.78
CA LYS A 52 3.16 -32.88 -23.04
C LYS A 52 3.75 -31.70 -23.77
N ILE A 53 4.27 -30.74 -23.00
CA ILE A 53 5.13 -29.67 -23.51
C ILE A 53 6.54 -30.24 -23.70
N GLU A 54 7.04 -30.25 -24.93
CA GLU A 54 8.37 -30.74 -25.28
C GLU A 54 9.42 -29.62 -25.17
N ARG A 55 9.06 -28.40 -25.56
CA ARG A 55 9.91 -27.21 -25.53
C ARG A 55 9.09 -25.98 -25.19
N TYR A 56 9.75 -24.96 -24.65
CA TYR A 56 9.14 -23.67 -24.39
C TYR A 56 10.15 -22.53 -24.51
N LYS A 57 9.65 -21.32 -24.79
CA LYS A 57 10.40 -20.06 -24.72
C LYS A 57 9.54 -19.01 -24.04
N GLY A 58 10.01 -18.48 -22.91
CA GLY A 58 9.39 -17.34 -22.24
C GLY A 58 10.15 -16.06 -22.52
N GLU A 59 9.42 -14.96 -22.66
CA GLU A 59 9.94 -13.60 -22.80
C GLU A 59 9.11 -12.68 -21.90
N LEU A 60 9.77 -11.85 -21.10
CA LEU A 60 9.14 -10.75 -20.38
C LEU A 60 9.50 -9.44 -21.09
N ILE A 61 8.51 -8.82 -21.73
CA ILE A 61 8.73 -7.70 -22.65
C ILE A 61 8.33 -6.42 -21.95
N THR A 62 9.30 -5.58 -21.58
CA THR A 62 9.03 -4.24 -21.04
C THR A 62 8.33 -3.38 -22.10
N VAL A 63 7.27 -2.68 -21.70
CA VAL A 63 6.47 -1.84 -22.59
C VAL A 63 6.91 -0.39 -22.43
N PHE A 64 7.69 0.12 -23.37
CA PHE A 64 8.00 1.54 -23.48
C PHE A 64 7.00 2.25 -24.40
N ALA A 65 6.30 3.27 -23.89
CA ALA A 65 5.18 3.89 -24.62
C ALA A 65 5.57 4.53 -25.97
N ASP A 66 6.84 4.92 -26.14
CA ASP A 66 7.39 5.49 -27.37
C ASP A 66 7.75 4.43 -28.44
N GLU A 67 7.81 3.16 -28.08
CA GLU A 67 8.07 2.05 -29.00
C GLU A 67 6.78 1.46 -29.62
N TYR A 68 5.61 1.78 -29.08
CA TYR A 68 4.34 1.21 -29.50
C TYR A 68 3.32 2.27 -29.92
N LYS A 69 2.55 1.97 -30.96
CA LYS A 69 1.39 2.78 -31.35
C LYS A 69 0.16 2.30 -30.58
N PRO A 70 -0.53 3.17 -29.81
CA PRO A 70 -1.78 2.80 -29.14
C PRO A 70 -2.83 2.32 -30.15
N ASP A 71 -3.57 1.27 -29.79
CA ASP A 71 -4.72 0.85 -30.61
C ASP A 71 -5.76 1.99 -30.62
N PRO A 72 -6.19 2.48 -31.81
CA PRO A 72 -7.04 3.66 -31.89
C PRO A 72 -8.43 3.43 -31.27
N LYS A 73 -8.96 2.20 -31.26
CA LYS A 73 -10.28 1.93 -30.66
C LYS A 73 -10.20 1.94 -29.13
N VAL A 74 -9.13 1.38 -28.57
CA VAL A 74 -8.87 1.43 -27.12
C VAL A 74 -8.59 2.86 -26.68
N GLN A 75 -7.76 3.61 -27.42
CA GLN A 75 -7.46 5.00 -27.10
C GLN A 75 -8.73 5.86 -27.08
N LEU A 76 -9.61 5.72 -28.07
CA LEU A 76 -10.89 6.44 -28.09
C LEU A 76 -11.74 6.16 -26.85
N LYS A 77 -11.72 4.93 -26.32
CA LYS A 77 -12.45 4.58 -25.09
C LYS A 77 -11.81 5.16 -23.84
N ILE A 78 -10.49 5.19 -23.77
CA ILE A 78 -9.75 5.85 -22.69
C ILE A 78 -10.08 7.35 -22.68
N ASP A 79 -10.03 8.00 -23.84
CA ASP A 79 -10.30 9.44 -23.99
C ASP A 79 -11.74 9.80 -23.59
N GLU A 80 -12.71 8.97 -23.97
CA GLU A 80 -14.12 9.13 -23.59
C GLU A 80 -14.30 9.14 -22.06
N TRP A 81 -13.71 8.17 -21.36
CA TRP A 81 -13.79 8.08 -19.90
C TRP A 81 -13.02 9.21 -19.22
N ASN A 82 -11.83 9.56 -19.72
CA ASN A 82 -11.06 10.68 -19.22
C ASN A 82 -11.86 11.99 -19.33
N ALA A 83 -12.49 12.25 -20.48
CA ALA A 83 -13.31 13.44 -20.68
C ALA A 83 -14.51 13.48 -19.72
N ARG A 84 -15.18 12.34 -19.50
CA ARG A 84 -16.32 12.24 -18.58
C ARG A 84 -15.95 12.52 -17.13
N LEU A 85 -14.77 12.06 -16.70
CA LEU A 85 -14.30 12.18 -15.32
C LEU A 85 -13.51 13.47 -15.04
N LYS A 86 -12.99 14.14 -16.07
CA LYS A 86 -12.11 15.32 -15.96
C LYS A 86 -12.65 16.42 -15.05
N LYS A 87 -13.97 16.66 -15.06
CA LYS A 87 -14.59 17.68 -14.21
C LYS A 87 -14.43 17.38 -12.71
N ILE A 88 -14.35 16.10 -12.35
CA ILE A 88 -14.17 15.65 -10.97
C ILE A 88 -12.68 15.52 -10.67
N THR A 89 -11.95 14.74 -11.47
CA THR A 89 -10.54 14.42 -11.22
C THR A 89 -9.62 15.62 -11.35
N GLY A 90 -9.92 16.57 -12.25
CA GLY A 90 -9.12 17.77 -12.47
C GLY A 90 -9.35 18.91 -11.47
N GLN A 91 -10.19 18.72 -10.44
CA GLN A 91 -10.40 19.74 -9.42
C GLN A 91 -9.12 19.89 -8.58
N VAL A 92 -8.49 21.06 -8.65
CA VAL A 92 -7.35 21.40 -7.78
C VAL A 92 -7.85 21.59 -6.36
N ILE A 93 -7.30 20.82 -5.43
CA ILE A 93 -7.64 20.86 -3.99
C ILE A 93 -6.59 21.60 -3.17
N GLY A 94 -5.43 21.88 -3.75
CA GLY A 94 -4.31 22.60 -3.15
C GLY A 94 -3.03 22.37 -3.95
N SER A 95 -1.89 22.54 -3.31
CA SER A 95 -0.59 22.26 -3.93
C SER A 95 0.43 21.65 -2.96
N THR A 96 1.41 20.97 -3.53
CA THR A 96 2.58 20.40 -2.85
C THR A 96 3.83 21.18 -3.25
N THR A 97 4.74 21.38 -2.30
CA THR A 97 6.01 22.11 -2.55
C THR A 97 7.09 21.26 -3.22
N ALA A 98 6.95 19.94 -3.19
CA ALA A 98 7.85 18.96 -3.79
C ALA A 98 7.08 17.67 -4.14
N HIS A 99 7.76 16.69 -4.73
CA HIS A 99 7.23 15.35 -4.95
C HIS A 99 7.17 14.57 -3.63
N PHE A 100 6.06 13.89 -3.34
CA PHE A 100 5.90 13.09 -2.12
C PHE A 100 5.93 11.63 -2.51
N THR A 101 6.92 10.91 -2.01
CA THR A 101 7.07 9.48 -2.28
C THR A 101 6.27 8.64 -1.29
N ARG A 102 5.83 7.45 -1.74
CA ARG A 102 5.36 6.37 -0.88
C ARG A 102 6.49 5.38 -0.58
N SER A 103 6.37 4.65 0.53
CA SER A 103 7.24 3.52 0.84
C SER A 103 6.46 2.36 1.45
N TYR A 104 7.00 1.16 1.32
CA TYR A 104 6.38 -0.08 1.81
C TYR A 104 6.97 -0.57 3.13
N GLY A 105 8.28 -0.40 3.33
CA GLY A 105 9.03 -0.91 4.49
C GLY A 105 9.42 0.13 5.53
N GLU A 106 9.15 1.41 5.26
CA GLU A 106 9.55 2.52 6.12
C GLU A 106 8.57 3.70 6.00
N SER A 107 8.74 4.72 6.84
CA SER A 107 7.98 5.96 6.75
C SER A 107 8.14 6.63 5.39
N SER A 108 7.11 7.35 4.95
CA SER A 108 7.14 8.07 3.68
C SER A 108 6.34 9.38 3.75
N PRO A 109 6.71 10.42 2.97
CA PRO A 109 5.96 11.67 2.96
C PRO A 109 4.47 11.51 2.64
N VAL A 110 4.11 10.61 1.71
CA VAL A 110 2.69 10.31 1.44
C VAL A 110 2.03 9.66 2.65
N GLY A 111 2.65 8.64 3.24
CA GLY A 111 2.12 7.95 4.42
C GLY A 111 1.94 8.89 5.62
N ASN A 112 2.93 9.73 5.88
CA ASN A 112 2.93 10.75 6.93
C ASN A 112 1.79 11.76 6.73
N LEU A 113 1.58 12.25 5.49
CA LEU A 113 0.50 13.18 5.18
C LEU A 113 -0.88 12.54 5.36
N ILE A 114 -1.08 11.32 4.84
CA ILE A 114 -2.36 10.62 4.91
C ILE A 114 -2.76 10.42 6.37
N ILE A 115 -1.83 9.94 7.20
CA ILE A 115 -2.17 9.65 8.58
C ILE A 115 -2.36 10.90 9.42
N ASP A 116 -1.62 11.98 9.18
CA ASP A 116 -1.85 13.26 9.83
C ASP A 116 -3.22 13.85 9.44
N ALA A 117 -3.62 13.67 8.18
CA ALA A 117 -4.94 14.08 7.70
C ALA A 117 -6.08 13.31 8.38
N MET A 118 -5.93 12.00 8.57
CA MET A 118 -6.88 11.18 9.32
C MET A 118 -6.94 11.59 10.80
N MET A 119 -5.79 11.82 11.43
CA MET A 119 -5.71 12.28 12.81
C MET A 119 -6.40 13.63 13.03
N ALA A 120 -6.32 14.55 12.06
CA ALA A 120 -7.00 15.85 12.14
C ALA A 120 -8.53 15.74 12.21
N LYS A 121 -9.11 14.59 11.79
CA LYS A 121 -10.54 14.29 11.88
C LYS A 121 -10.93 13.56 13.17
N VAL A 122 -9.95 13.09 13.94
CA VAL A 122 -10.14 12.32 15.18
C VAL A 122 -9.29 12.95 16.29
N PRO A 123 -9.66 14.14 16.81
CA PRO A 123 -8.80 14.92 17.70
C PRO A 123 -8.47 14.24 19.03
N ASP A 124 -9.30 13.30 19.47
CA ASP A 124 -9.06 12.52 20.71
C ASP A 124 -8.09 11.34 20.49
N ALA A 125 -7.81 10.97 19.24
CA ALA A 125 -6.85 9.93 18.93
C ALA A 125 -5.43 10.39 19.21
N VAL A 126 -4.64 9.52 19.84
CA VAL A 126 -3.21 9.75 20.11
C VAL A 126 -2.30 8.86 19.25
N VAL A 127 -2.89 7.93 18.50
CA VAL A 127 -2.22 7.00 17.60
C VAL A 127 -2.99 6.95 16.29
N GLY A 128 -2.33 7.19 15.16
CA GLY A 128 -2.89 6.97 13.83
C GLY A 128 -2.17 5.82 13.13
N LEU A 129 -2.90 4.89 12.51
CA LEU A 129 -2.35 3.73 11.80
C LEU A 129 -2.99 3.52 10.42
N GLN A 130 -2.14 3.33 9.40
CA GLN A 130 -2.53 3.08 8.00
C GLN A 130 -1.62 1.99 7.42
N ASN A 131 -2.15 0.98 6.70
CA ASN A 131 -1.30 -0.01 6.03
C ASN A 131 -0.62 0.60 4.80
N SER A 132 0.68 0.31 4.61
CA SER A 132 1.45 0.83 3.47
C SER A 132 0.90 0.32 2.12
N GLY A 133 0.34 -0.90 2.09
CA GLY A 133 -0.33 -1.45 0.91
C GLY A 133 -1.55 -0.64 0.43
N GLY A 134 -2.15 0.18 1.31
CA GLY A 134 -3.24 1.08 0.97
C GLY A 134 -2.81 2.27 0.10
N ILE A 135 -1.51 2.58 0.02
CA ILE A 135 -0.96 3.73 -0.69
C ILE A 135 -0.45 3.28 -2.06
N ARG A 136 -1.09 3.75 -3.13
CA ARG A 136 -0.97 3.17 -4.48
C ARG A 136 -0.17 4.02 -5.47
N ALA A 137 0.01 5.29 -5.18
CA ALA A 137 0.80 6.23 -5.99
C ALA A 137 1.48 7.28 -5.11
N ASP A 138 2.39 8.03 -5.74
CA ASP A 138 3.03 9.21 -5.15
C ASP A 138 2.13 10.44 -5.35
N PHE A 139 2.38 11.52 -4.60
CA PHE A 139 1.80 12.83 -4.94
C PHE A 139 2.79 13.65 -5.76
N PRO A 140 2.35 14.28 -6.87
CA PRO A 140 3.20 15.10 -7.71
C PRO A 140 3.63 16.38 -6.97
N GLN A 141 4.64 17.07 -7.50
CA GLN A 141 4.94 18.46 -7.15
C GLN A 141 3.98 19.41 -7.86
N GLY A 142 3.54 20.48 -7.19
CA GLY A 142 2.72 21.53 -7.78
C GLY A 142 1.25 21.34 -7.47
N ASN A 143 0.36 21.54 -8.45
CA ASN A 143 -1.07 21.38 -8.23
C ASN A 143 -1.39 19.95 -7.80
N LEU A 144 -2.09 19.81 -6.68
CA LEU A 144 -2.63 18.54 -6.22
C LEU A 144 -4.13 18.54 -6.51
N THR A 145 -4.58 17.50 -7.22
CA THR A 145 -5.97 17.37 -7.67
C THR A 145 -6.71 16.29 -6.90
N TYR A 146 -8.04 16.32 -7.01
CA TYR A 146 -8.90 15.24 -6.50
C TYR A 146 -8.55 13.88 -7.14
N GLY A 147 -8.19 13.88 -8.43
CA GLY A 147 -7.75 12.67 -9.15
C GLY A 147 -6.45 12.09 -8.60
N ASP A 148 -5.51 12.92 -8.15
CA ASP A 148 -4.26 12.47 -7.53
C ASP A 148 -4.53 11.78 -6.18
N VAL A 149 -5.47 12.32 -5.39
CA VAL A 149 -5.89 11.70 -4.12
C VAL A 149 -6.54 10.34 -4.36
N ILE A 150 -7.45 10.22 -5.32
CA ILE A 150 -8.07 8.94 -5.66
C ILE A 150 -7.04 7.96 -6.20
N THR A 151 -6.11 8.41 -7.06
CA THR A 151 -5.08 7.53 -7.62
C THR A 151 -4.16 6.99 -6.53
N THR A 152 -3.81 7.84 -5.56
CA THR A 152 -2.93 7.49 -4.43
C THR A 152 -3.65 6.64 -3.38
N PHE A 153 -4.92 6.92 -3.11
CA PHE A 153 -5.73 6.22 -2.12
C PHE A 153 -7.11 5.84 -2.70
N PRO A 154 -7.17 4.82 -3.57
CA PRO A 154 -8.37 4.49 -4.36
C PRO A 154 -9.44 3.72 -3.58
N PHE A 155 -9.17 3.37 -2.33
CA PHE A 155 -10.08 2.56 -1.53
C PHE A 155 -11.10 3.43 -0.83
N ASN A 156 -12.37 3.04 -0.94
CA ASN A 156 -13.46 3.67 -0.19
C ASN A 156 -13.46 3.20 1.28
N ASN A 157 -12.31 3.32 1.95
CA ASN A 157 -12.17 2.95 3.34
C ASN A 157 -12.67 4.10 4.22
N ASP A 158 -13.69 3.82 5.03
CA ASP A 158 -14.20 4.77 6.01
C ASP A 158 -13.15 5.03 7.09
N LEU A 159 -13.10 6.26 7.60
CA LEU A 159 -12.31 6.60 8.78
C LEU A 159 -12.93 5.96 10.02
N VAL A 160 -12.13 5.23 10.78
CA VAL A 160 -12.55 4.50 11.98
C VAL A 160 -11.72 4.95 13.17
N GLU A 161 -12.39 5.23 14.28
CA GLU A 161 -11.75 5.38 15.59
C GLU A 161 -12.08 4.19 16.48
N MET A 162 -11.14 3.76 17.31
CA MET A 162 -11.33 2.66 18.27
C MET A 162 -10.35 2.76 19.42
N ASP A 163 -10.60 1.98 20.46
CA ASP A 163 -9.74 1.84 21.62
C ASP A 163 -8.98 0.51 21.54
N LEU A 164 -7.65 0.57 21.65
CA LEU A 164 -6.77 -0.58 21.72
C LEU A 164 -5.90 -0.50 22.97
N THR A 165 -5.58 -1.65 23.56
CA THR A 165 -4.58 -1.69 24.63
C THR A 165 -3.18 -1.48 24.05
N GLY A 166 -2.23 -1.02 24.87
CA GLY A 166 -0.84 -0.92 24.42
C GLY A 166 -0.26 -2.29 24.02
N LYS A 167 -0.76 -3.38 24.61
CA LYS A 167 -0.43 -4.73 24.16
C LYS A 167 -0.93 -5.00 22.74
N ASP A 168 -2.17 -4.65 22.42
CA ASP A 168 -2.72 -4.86 21.07
C ASP A 168 -1.97 -4.02 20.02
N LEU A 169 -1.65 -2.77 20.35
CA LEU A 169 -0.78 -1.92 19.52
C LEU A 169 0.61 -2.54 19.33
N THR A 170 1.18 -3.15 20.37
CA THR A 170 2.46 -3.84 20.26
C THR A 170 2.36 -5.06 19.35
N ASP A 171 1.28 -5.85 19.46
CA ASP A 171 1.01 -6.99 18.58
C ASP A 171 0.91 -6.52 17.10
N LEU A 172 0.26 -5.37 16.83
CA LEU A 172 0.21 -4.76 15.50
C LEU A 172 1.59 -4.38 14.97
N MET A 173 2.44 -3.77 15.80
CA MET A 173 3.80 -3.38 15.39
C MET A 173 4.73 -4.58 15.19
N ILE A 174 4.55 -5.65 15.97
CA ILE A 174 5.25 -6.92 15.72
C ILE A 174 4.86 -7.48 14.35
N HIS A 175 3.57 -7.46 13.98
CA HIS A 175 3.14 -7.87 12.63
C HIS A 175 3.71 -6.96 11.54
N ALA A 176 3.59 -5.64 11.70
CA ALA A 176 4.11 -4.65 10.74
C ALA A 176 5.60 -4.86 10.43
N THR A 177 6.40 -5.11 11.46
CA THR A 177 7.85 -5.28 11.33
C THR A 177 8.25 -6.63 10.72
N ASN A 178 7.32 -7.57 10.55
CA ASN A 178 7.56 -8.79 9.77
C ASN A 178 7.62 -8.53 8.26
N LEU A 179 7.14 -7.37 7.80
CA LEU A 179 7.16 -6.94 6.39
C LEU A 179 6.42 -7.87 5.42
N THR A 180 5.59 -8.80 5.91
CA THR A 180 4.77 -9.68 5.05
C THR A 180 3.74 -8.89 4.25
N ASN A 181 3.31 -7.74 4.78
CA ASN A 181 2.31 -6.84 4.19
C ASN A 181 2.78 -5.36 4.24
N GLY A 182 4.09 -5.14 4.38
CA GLY A 182 4.67 -3.83 4.64
C GLY A 182 4.46 -3.35 6.09
N ILE A 183 5.00 -2.18 6.41
CA ILE A 183 4.78 -1.56 7.72
C ILE A 183 3.40 -0.89 7.83
N LEU A 184 3.03 -0.50 9.04
CA LEU A 184 2.03 0.53 9.27
C LEU A 184 2.69 1.91 9.18
N GLN A 185 2.15 2.81 8.37
CA GLN A 185 2.43 4.25 8.44
C GLN A 185 1.76 4.79 9.71
N VAL A 186 2.46 5.66 10.45
CA VAL A 186 2.06 6.07 11.81
C VAL A 186 2.00 7.59 11.98
N SER A 187 1.14 8.08 12.88
CA SER A 187 1.03 9.50 13.23
C SER A 187 2.29 10.07 13.87
N LYS A 188 2.47 11.40 13.85
CA LYS A 188 3.61 12.12 14.46
C LYS A 188 3.91 11.77 15.91
N SER A 189 2.88 11.40 16.66
CA SER A 189 3.00 10.98 18.06
C SER A 189 3.66 9.61 18.23
N VAL A 190 3.82 8.82 17.18
CA VAL A 190 4.26 7.44 17.25
C VAL A 190 5.64 7.27 16.61
N HIS A 191 6.56 6.63 17.34
CA HIS A 191 7.86 6.23 16.80
C HIS A 191 8.13 4.75 17.03
N VAL A 192 8.59 4.07 15.98
CA VAL A 192 8.87 2.64 15.96
C VAL A 192 10.27 2.41 15.39
N VAL A 193 11.05 1.60 16.09
CA VAL A 193 12.38 1.16 15.65
C VAL A 193 12.39 -0.36 15.58
N TYR A 194 12.85 -0.91 14.47
CA TYR A 194 12.95 -2.35 14.26
C TYR A 194 14.23 -2.75 13.53
N ASP A 195 14.56 -4.04 13.54
CA ASP A 195 15.71 -4.62 12.84
C ASP A 195 15.23 -5.81 12.00
N SER A 196 15.19 -5.63 10.68
CA SER A 196 14.67 -6.65 9.76
C SER A 196 15.53 -7.91 9.66
N THR A 197 16.78 -7.87 10.12
CA THR A 197 17.67 -9.04 10.15
C THR A 197 17.32 -10.04 11.26
N LYS A 198 16.53 -9.61 12.26
CA LYS A 198 16.06 -10.50 13.33
C LYS A 198 14.97 -11.45 12.84
N PRO A 199 14.82 -12.63 13.50
CA PRO A 199 13.71 -13.55 13.21
C PRO A 199 12.35 -12.86 13.28
N LEU A 200 11.40 -13.32 12.44
CA LEU A 200 10.01 -12.85 12.47
C LEU A 200 9.45 -12.94 13.89
N GLY A 201 8.66 -11.93 14.28
CA GLY A 201 8.13 -11.78 15.62
C GLY A 201 9.10 -11.18 16.66
N LYS A 202 10.39 -11.02 16.32
CA LYS A 202 11.43 -10.49 17.22
C LYS A 202 12.13 -9.24 16.67
N ARG A 203 11.52 -8.59 15.67
CA ARG A 203 12.13 -7.45 14.96
C ARG A 203 11.90 -6.11 15.65
N LEU A 204 10.80 -5.95 16.38
CA LEU A 204 10.49 -4.72 17.11
C LEU A 204 11.52 -4.47 18.23
N ILE A 205 12.19 -3.31 18.20
CA ILE A 205 13.19 -2.89 19.19
C ILE A 205 12.62 -1.85 20.15
N LYS A 206 11.96 -0.81 19.61
CA LYS A 206 11.41 0.30 20.38
C LYS A 206 10.07 0.72 19.80
N PHE A 207 9.11 1.01 20.69
CA PHE A 207 7.83 1.58 20.35
C PHE A 207 7.45 2.63 21.40
N THR A 208 7.33 3.88 20.96
CA THR A 208 6.97 5.01 21.81
C THR A 208 5.75 5.75 21.27
N ILE A 209 4.96 6.29 22.20
CA ILE A 209 3.85 7.20 21.93
C ILE A 209 4.11 8.48 22.74
N ASN A 210 4.16 9.63 22.08
CA ASN A 210 4.55 10.93 22.64
C ASN A 210 5.89 10.85 23.40
N ASN A 211 6.89 10.22 22.77
CA ASN A 211 8.22 9.97 23.33
C ASN A 211 8.27 9.11 24.61
N GLN A 212 7.14 8.55 25.06
CA GLN A 212 7.10 7.62 26.19
C GLN A 212 7.01 6.18 25.69
N PRO A 213 7.73 5.23 26.31
CA PRO A 213 7.54 3.81 26.03
C PRO A 213 6.07 3.43 26.14
N ILE A 214 5.61 2.55 25.24
CA ILE A 214 4.24 2.07 25.29
C ILE A 214 3.96 1.31 26.59
N ASP A 215 2.85 1.63 27.25
CA ASP A 215 2.37 0.90 28.42
C ASP A 215 1.40 -0.20 27.93
N PRO A 216 1.71 -1.49 28.16
CA PRO A 216 0.91 -2.59 27.63
C PRO A 216 -0.52 -2.63 28.20
N THR A 217 -0.76 -2.05 29.37
CA THR A 217 -2.05 -2.08 30.07
C THR A 217 -2.91 -0.85 29.78
N ARG A 218 -2.29 0.25 29.36
CA ARG A 218 -3.01 1.49 29.03
C ARG A 218 -3.85 1.30 27.77
N ILE A 219 -5.02 1.95 27.76
CA ILE A 219 -5.89 2.06 26.59
C ILE A 219 -5.51 3.32 25.81
N TYR A 220 -5.40 3.18 24.50
CA TYR A 220 -5.07 4.25 23.56
C TYR A 220 -6.21 4.40 22.56
N ARG A 221 -6.57 5.66 22.32
CA ARG A 221 -7.50 6.04 21.25
C ARG A 221 -6.76 6.06 19.92
N VAL A 222 -7.25 5.29 18.95
CA VAL A 222 -6.60 5.02 17.67
C VAL A 222 -7.49 5.50 16.53
N ALA A 223 -6.90 6.22 15.57
CA ALA A 223 -7.49 6.49 14.27
C ALA A 223 -6.90 5.53 13.22
N THR A 224 -7.76 4.90 12.44
CA THR A 224 -7.38 4.04 11.32
C THR A 224 -8.50 4.05 10.28
N HIS A 225 -8.52 3.11 9.35
CA HIS A 225 -9.57 2.98 8.36
C HIS A 225 -10.18 1.58 8.36
N SER A 226 -11.37 1.44 7.76
CA SER A 226 -12.20 0.23 7.88
C SER A 226 -11.50 -1.08 7.51
N PHE A 227 -10.66 -1.10 6.47
CA PHE A 227 -9.86 -2.28 6.11
C PHE A 227 -8.91 -2.73 7.24
N CYS A 228 -8.14 -1.81 7.85
CA CYS A 228 -7.30 -2.16 9.00
C CYS A 228 -8.14 -2.54 10.22
N ALA A 229 -9.19 -1.77 10.52
CA ALA A 229 -10.09 -2.02 11.64
C ALA A 229 -10.73 -3.42 11.61
N THR A 230 -10.86 -4.02 10.43
CA THR A 230 -11.41 -5.37 10.21
C THR A 230 -10.33 -6.46 10.09
N GLY A 231 -9.08 -6.16 10.45
CA GLY A 231 -7.98 -7.12 10.45
C GLY A 231 -7.37 -7.38 9.06
N GLY A 232 -7.62 -6.49 8.09
CA GLY A 232 -6.99 -6.56 6.77
C GLY A 232 -5.46 -6.68 6.86
N ASP A 233 -4.84 -7.27 5.84
CA ASP A 233 -3.40 -7.55 5.79
C ASP A 233 -2.86 -8.40 6.97
N GLY A 234 -3.73 -9.09 7.71
CA GLY A 234 -3.34 -9.92 8.85
C GLY A 234 -3.09 -9.12 10.14
N PHE A 235 -3.47 -7.84 10.19
CA PHE A 235 -3.42 -7.02 11.40
C PHE A 235 -4.54 -7.39 12.39
N GLU A 236 -4.61 -8.66 12.79
CA GLU A 236 -5.73 -9.25 13.57
C GLU A 236 -5.97 -8.57 14.92
N ALA A 237 -4.95 -7.94 15.51
CA ALA A 237 -5.11 -7.24 16.79
C ALA A 237 -6.09 -6.05 16.71
N PHE A 238 -6.38 -5.50 15.52
CA PHE A 238 -7.47 -4.53 15.33
C PHE A 238 -8.85 -5.12 15.67
N LEU A 239 -9.07 -6.43 15.49
CA LEU A 239 -10.35 -7.09 15.80
C LEU A 239 -10.68 -7.09 17.29
N LYS A 240 -9.70 -6.77 18.14
CA LYS A 240 -9.88 -6.61 19.59
C LYS A 240 -10.31 -5.20 19.99
N GLY A 241 -10.39 -4.28 19.02
CA GLY A 241 -10.79 -2.90 19.23
C GLY A 241 -12.12 -2.77 19.97
N LYS A 242 -12.18 -1.82 20.89
CA LYS A 242 -13.41 -1.45 21.62
C LYS A 242 -13.84 -0.05 21.22
N ASN A 243 -15.06 0.33 21.60
CA ASN A 243 -15.62 1.66 21.34
C ASN A 243 -15.43 2.10 19.87
N ILE A 244 -15.62 1.14 18.96
CA ILE A 244 -15.41 1.32 17.53
C ILE A 244 -16.48 2.28 17.00
N LYS A 245 -16.04 3.33 16.33
CA LYS A 245 -16.93 4.28 15.67
C LYS A 245 -16.38 4.60 14.28
N THR A 246 -17.24 4.42 13.29
CA THR A 246 -17.00 4.95 11.95
C THR A 246 -17.33 6.44 11.95
N ILE A 247 -16.41 7.28 11.50
CA ILE A 247 -16.63 8.72 11.40
C ILE A 247 -17.51 8.98 10.18
N ASN A 248 -18.79 9.27 10.44
CA ASN A 248 -19.80 9.45 9.41
C ASN A 248 -19.39 10.51 8.36
N SER A 249 -19.71 10.23 7.10
CA SER A 249 -19.52 11.13 5.95
C SER A 249 -18.08 11.58 5.72
N THR A 250 -17.09 10.84 6.23
CA THR A 250 -15.67 11.11 6.00
C THR A 250 -14.96 9.82 5.61
N THR A 251 -14.67 9.68 4.31
CA THR A 251 -13.72 8.64 3.88
C THR A 251 -12.30 9.04 4.28
N SER A 252 -11.38 8.09 4.26
CA SER A 252 -9.96 8.40 4.44
C SER A 252 -9.46 9.36 3.33
N ALA A 253 -10.00 9.24 2.11
CA ALA A 253 -9.71 10.15 1.00
C ALA A 253 -10.23 11.58 1.27
N ASP A 254 -11.43 11.73 1.81
CA ASP A 254 -11.98 13.06 2.20
C ASP A 254 -11.13 13.72 3.28
N SER A 255 -10.59 12.93 4.21
CA SER A 255 -9.67 13.43 5.24
C SER A 255 -8.44 14.08 4.60
N ILE A 256 -7.84 13.42 3.61
CA ILE A 256 -6.68 13.94 2.84
C ILE A 256 -7.06 15.24 2.12
N ILE A 257 -8.19 15.25 1.41
CA ILE A 257 -8.65 16.41 0.63
C ILE A 257 -8.84 17.63 1.52
N ASP A 258 -9.54 17.47 2.63
CA ASP A 258 -9.80 18.57 3.56
C ASP A 258 -8.51 19.07 4.22
N TYR A 259 -7.62 18.15 4.58
CA TYR A 259 -6.32 18.51 5.15
C TYR A 259 -5.47 19.31 4.16
N VAL A 260 -5.39 18.89 2.89
CA VAL A 260 -4.66 19.63 1.86
C VAL A 260 -5.25 21.04 1.66
N LYS A 261 -6.58 21.16 1.57
CA LYS A 261 -7.25 22.47 1.44
C LYS A 261 -6.90 23.42 2.58
N ALA A 262 -6.81 22.90 3.81
CA ALA A 262 -6.52 23.70 4.99
C ALA A 262 -5.02 24.07 5.13
N HIS A 263 -4.11 23.31 4.51
CA HIS A 263 -2.66 23.44 4.72
C HIS A 263 -1.87 23.74 3.44
N SER A 264 -2.55 24.13 2.36
CA SER A 264 -1.92 24.41 1.08
C SER A 264 -1.05 25.70 1.13
N PRO A 265 0.19 25.70 0.62
CA PRO A 265 0.90 24.57 0.02
C PRO A 265 1.46 23.61 1.07
N VAL A 266 1.28 22.30 0.85
CA VAL A 266 1.75 21.27 1.77
C VAL A 266 3.23 20.96 1.52
N LYS A 267 4.00 20.80 2.60
CA LYS A 267 5.41 20.41 2.57
C LYS A 267 5.57 18.93 2.93
N PRO A 268 6.46 18.18 2.25
CA PRO A 268 6.71 16.80 2.61
C PRO A 268 7.31 16.72 4.01
N ASP A 269 6.74 15.84 4.83
CA ASP A 269 7.29 15.47 6.12
C ASP A 269 8.13 14.20 5.94
N HIS A 270 9.46 14.37 5.99
CA HIS A 270 10.43 13.29 5.85
C HIS A 270 10.81 12.64 7.18
N GLU A 271 10.10 12.93 8.27
CA GLU A 271 10.36 12.29 9.56
C GLU A 271 10.20 10.77 9.46
N MET A 272 11.25 10.04 9.85
CA MET A 272 11.27 8.58 9.90
C MET A 272 10.61 8.08 11.19
N ARG A 273 9.28 8.15 11.22
CA ARG A 273 8.45 7.68 12.34
C ARG A 273 8.55 6.16 12.54
N VAL A 274 8.83 5.40 11.48
CA VAL A 274 9.17 3.97 11.52
C VAL A 274 10.51 3.76 10.83
N THR A 275 11.49 3.21 11.56
CA THR A 275 12.87 3.07 11.10
C THR A 275 13.38 1.63 11.23
N ASP A 276 13.97 1.10 10.16
CA ASP A 276 14.79 -0.13 10.18
C ASP A 276 16.25 0.22 10.44
N VAL A 277 16.80 -0.21 11.57
CA VAL A 277 18.21 0.07 11.92
C VAL A 277 19.21 -0.74 11.11
N SER A 278 18.75 -1.74 10.35
CA SER A 278 19.61 -2.52 9.46
C SER A 278 19.82 -1.85 8.11
N ALA A 279 18.90 -0.98 7.67
CA ALA A 279 19.01 -0.22 6.42
C ALA A 279 19.99 0.97 6.50
N ALA A 280 20.37 1.37 7.72
CA ALA A 280 21.32 2.46 7.97
C ALA A 280 22.80 2.00 8.03
N LYS A 281 23.08 0.74 7.70
CA LYS A 281 24.43 0.15 7.63
C LYS A 281 24.77 -0.20 6.18
#